data_AF-A0A7C0VK56-F1
#
_entry.id   AF-A0A7C0VK56-F1
#
_cell.length_a   1.000
_cell.length_b   1.000
_cell.length_c   1.000
_cell.angle_alpha   90.00
_cell.angle_beta   90.00
_cell.angle_gamma   90.00
#
_symmetry.space_group_name_H-M   'P 1'
#
loop_
_entity.id
_entity.type
_entity.pdbx_description
1 polymer ?
#
loop_
_entity_poly.entity_id
_entity_poly.type
_entity_poly.pdbx_seq_one_letter_code
_entity_poly.pdbx_strand_id
1 'polypeptide(L)'
;MAKVLIVYDSLRGGTKRIADLAGQLLTESGHQVTVAKPAKVTAADLEAVDFLMFGGPTYHKDLIGPMKTFLFKVADAKLAG
;
A
#
# COMPACT_ATOMS: atom_id res chain seq x y z
N MET A 1 8.89 2.43 16.98
CA MET A 1 8.99 2.78 15.56
C MET A 1 8.42 1.62 14.76
N ALA A 2 7.29 1.81 14.08
CA ALA A 2 6.68 0.76 13.26
C ALA A 2 7.19 0.83 11.82
N LYS A 3 7.24 -0.32 11.14
CA LYS A 3 7.46 -0.45 9.70
C LYS A 3 6.12 -0.42 8.98
N VAL A 4 5.94 0.59 8.13
CA VAL A 4 4.69 0.87 7.43
C VAL A 4 4.91 0.68 5.93
N LEU A 5 4.07 -0.13 5.30
CA LEU A 5 4.01 -0.23 3.84
C LEU A 5 2.68 0.34 3.33
N ILE A 6 2.77 1.34 2.47
CA ILE A 6 1.64 1.93 1.75
C ILE A 6 1.72 1.47 0.31
N VAL A 7 0.78 0.63 -0.11
CA VAL A 7 0.68 0.16 -1.49
C VAL A 7 -0.46 0.89 -2.18
N TYR A 8 -0.16 1.58 -3.28
CA TYR A 8 -1.19 2.33 -4.00
C TYR A 8 -1.11 2.19 -5.51
N ASP A 9 -2.26 2.33 -6.16
CA ASP A 9 -2.33 2.67 -7.58
C ASP A 9 -3.13 3.96 -7.82
N SER A 10 -2.97 4.58 -8.99
CA SER A 10 -3.54 5.88 -9.30
C SER A 10 -3.62 6.11 -10.80
N LEU A 11 -4.79 6.54 -11.28
CA LEU A 11 -5.02 6.88 -12.69
C LEU A 11 -4.66 8.33 -13.03
N ARG A 12 -5.09 9.27 -12.17
CA ARG A 12 -4.95 10.73 -12.40
C ARG A 12 -4.16 11.44 -11.30
N GLY A 13 -3.46 10.70 -10.46
CA GLY A 13 -2.62 11.26 -9.39
C GLY A 13 -3.32 11.52 -8.06
N GLY A 14 -4.65 11.51 -7.97
CA GLY A 14 -5.38 11.77 -6.72
C GLY A 14 -4.97 10.85 -5.58
N THR A 15 -5.07 9.53 -5.79
CA THR A 15 -4.64 8.52 -4.80
C THR A 15 -3.15 8.61 -4.49
N LYS A 16 -2.31 8.97 -5.48
CA LYS A 16 -0.87 9.17 -5.28
C LYS A 16 -0.61 10.28 -4.26
N ARG A 17 -1.28 11.43 -4.42
CA ARG A 17 -1.13 12.57 -3.50
C ARG A 17 -1.52 12.18 -2.07
N ILE A 18 -2.59 11.42 -1.89
CA ILE A 18 -3.01 10.92 -0.58
C ILE A 18 -1.97 9.95 0.00
N ALA A 19 -1.47 9.01 -0.80
CA ALA A 19 -0.44 8.05 -0.36
C ALA A 19 0.88 8.75 0.02
N ASP A 20 1.30 9.75 -0.76
CA ASP A 20 2.50 10.55 -0.47
C ASP A 20 2.32 11.36 0.83
N LEU A 21 1.17 12.02 1.01
CA LEU A 21 0.85 12.78 2.24
C LEU A 21 0.80 11.88 3.48
N ALA A 22 0.13 10.73 3.39
CA ALA A 22 0.09 9.76 4.48
C ALA A 22 1.51 9.25 4.80
N GLY A 23 2.32 8.99 3.78
CA GLY A 23 3.72 8.59 3.94
C GLY A 23 4.56 9.65 4.65
N GLN A 24 4.40 10.92 4.28
CA GLN A 24 5.06 12.05 4.94
C GLN A 24 4.65 12.15 6.41
N LEU A 25 3.35 12.20 6.71
CA LEU A 25 2.85 12.35 8.08
C LEU A 25 3.28 11.20 9.00
N LEU A 26 3.25 9.95 8.52
CA LEU A 26 3.70 8.79 9.28
C LEU A 26 5.22 8.81 9.51
N THR A 27 5.99 9.28 8.52
CA THR A 27 7.44 9.45 8.67
C THR A 27 7.76 10.53 9.70
N GLU A 28 7.08 11.68 9.63
CA GLU A 28 7.19 12.78 10.61
C GLU A 28 6.79 12.33 12.03
N SER A 29 5.89 11.36 12.12
CA SER A 29 5.48 10.73 13.39
C SER A 29 6.47 9.69 13.92
N GLY A 30 7.63 9.50 13.27
CA GLY A 30 8.70 8.60 13.73
C GLY A 30 8.51 7.14 13.32
N HIS A 31 7.89 6.87 12.18
CA HIS A 31 7.76 5.53 11.60
C HIS A 31 8.65 5.35 10.36
N GLN A 32 9.01 4.11 10.05
CA GLN A 32 9.72 3.77 8.82
C GLN A 32 8.69 3.46 7.74
N VAL A 33 8.55 4.34 6.75
CA VAL A 33 7.47 4.23 5.75
C VAL A 33 8.01 3.97 4.36
N THR A 34 7.44 2.96 3.70
CA THR A 34 7.65 2.67 2.28
C THR A 34 6.35 2.93 1.53
N VAL A 35 6.40 3.76 0.48
CA VAL A 35 5.27 4.01 -0.42
C VAL A 35 5.59 3.42 -1.80
N ALA A 36 4.81 2.42 -2.22
CA ALA A 36 5.13 1.64 -3.42
C ALA A 36 3.91 1.36 -4.31
N LYS A 37 4.20 1.12 -5.60
CA LYS A 37 3.24 0.52 -6.54
C LYS A 37 3.13 -0.99 -6.28
N PRO A 38 1.98 -1.63 -6.51
CA PRO A 38 1.78 -3.07 -6.25
C PRO A 38 2.80 -3.98 -6.94
N ALA A 39 3.23 -3.61 -8.15
CA ALA A 39 4.22 -4.36 -8.93
C ALA A 39 5.61 -4.42 -8.27
N LYS A 40 5.93 -3.49 -7.35
CA LYS A 40 7.23 -3.42 -6.67
C LYS A 40 7.24 -4.14 -5.32
N VAL A 41 6.09 -4.64 -4.86
CA VAL A 41 5.95 -5.26 -3.53
C VAL A 41 6.08 -6.77 -3.65
N THR A 42 6.96 -7.35 -2.84
CA THR A 42 7.18 -8.79 -2.74
C THR A 42 6.41 -9.39 -1.55
N ALA A 43 6.36 -10.72 -1.46
CA ALA A 43 5.77 -11.39 -0.29
C ALA A 43 6.59 -11.09 0.99
N ALA A 44 7.92 -11.04 0.89
CA ALA A 44 8.80 -10.71 2.01
C ALA A 44 8.54 -9.30 2.54
N ASP A 45 8.23 -8.33 1.65
CA ASP A 45 7.87 -6.97 2.09
C ASP A 45 6.58 -6.95 2.90
N LEU A 46 5.62 -7.84 2.59
CA LEU A 46 4.35 -7.95 3.33
C LEU A 46 4.54 -8.56 4.72
N GLU A 47 5.44 -9.52 4.86
CA GLU A 47 5.74 -10.16 6.14
C GLU A 47 6.66 -9.31 7.03
N ALA A 48 7.43 -8.40 6.44
CA ALA A 48 8.42 -7.59 7.15
C ALA A 48 7.86 -6.30 7.78
N VAL A 49 6.56 -6.03 7.66
CA VAL A 49 5.92 -4.79 8.13
C VAL A 49 4.95 -5.00 9.27
N ASP A 50 4.87 -3.99 10.14
CA ASP A 50 3.95 -3.95 11.28
C ASP A 50 2.58 -3.37 10.88
N PHE A 51 2.53 -2.60 9.79
CA PHE A 51 1.32 -1.95 9.29
C PHE A 51 1.29 -1.90 7.76
N LEU A 52 0.12 -2.22 7.19
CA LEU A 52 -0.12 -2.25 5.77
C LEU A 52 -1.34 -1.40 5.40
N MET A 53 -1.17 -0.49 4.44
CA MET A 53 -2.24 0.35 3.92
C MET A 53 -2.38 0.20 2.41
N PHE A 54 -3.62 0.11 1.93
CA PHE A 54 -3.95 0.03 0.51
C PHE A 54 -4.65 1.29 0.03
N GLY A 55 -4.24 1.81 -1.14
CA GLY A 55 -4.88 2.95 -1.78
C GLY A 55 -5.19 2.67 -3.26
N GLY A 56 -6.42 2.92 -3.69
CA GLY A 56 -6.79 2.81 -5.10
C GLY A 56 -7.81 3.86 -5.50
N PRO A 57 -7.86 4.27 -6.78
CA PRO A 57 -9.00 5.03 -7.27
C PRO A 57 -10.23 4.12 -7.30
N THR A 58 -11.41 4.67 -7.01
CA THR A 58 -12.67 3.99 -7.34
C THR A 58 -12.81 3.97 -8.86
N TYR A 59 -12.71 2.78 -9.44
CA TYR A 59 -12.73 2.55 -10.89
C TYR A 59 -13.94 1.70 -11.25
N HIS A 60 -14.92 2.27 -11.95
CA HIS A 60 -16.20 1.61 -12.26
C HIS A 60 -16.89 0.97 -11.04
N LYS A 61 -16.93 1.71 -9.91
CA LYS A 61 -17.46 1.24 -8.61
C LYS A 61 -16.68 0.07 -7.98
N ASP A 62 -15.43 -0.12 -8.39
CA ASP A 62 -14.60 -1.25 -7.99
C ASP A 62 -13.12 -0.82 -7.84
N LEU A 63 -12.26 -1.76 -7.46
CA LEU A 63 -10.81 -1.63 -7.48
C LEU A 63 -10.28 -1.66 -8.91
N ILE A 64 -9.21 -0.91 -9.15
CA ILE A 64 -8.46 -1.00 -10.40
C ILE A 64 -7.73 -2.36 -10.49
N GLY A 65 -7.58 -2.88 -11.72
CA GLY A 65 -7.00 -4.21 -12.00
C GLY A 65 -5.70 -4.52 -11.25
N PRO A 66 -4.67 -3.66 -11.28
CA PRO A 66 -3.41 -3.93 -10.56
C PRO A 66 -3.58 -4.14 -9.05
N MET A 67 -4.50 -3.41 -8.41
CA MET A 67 -4.80 -3.61 -6.98
C MET A 67 -5.52 -4.94 -6.75
N LYS A 68 -6.46 -5.34 -7.62
CA LYS A 68 -7.13 -6.65 -7.52
C LYS A 68 -6.13 -7.80 -7.62
N THR A 69 -5.25 -7.76 -8.63
CA THR A 69 -4.23 -8.79 -8.80
C THR A 69 -3.30 -8.85 -7.59
N PHE A 70 -2.96 -7.70 -7.02
CA PHE A 70 -2.12 -7.62 -5.84
C PHE A 70 -2.76 -8.25 -4.60
N LEU A 71 -4.08 -8.18 -4.45
CA LEU A 71 -4.76 -8.84 -3.32
C LEU A 71 -4.59 -10.36 -3.30
N PHE A 72 -4.38 -11.03 -4.44
CA PHE A 72 -4.02 -12.44 -4.43
C PHE A 72 -2.66 -12.70 -3.75
N LYS A 73 -1.67 -11.85 -4.03
CA LYS A 73 -0.36 -11.91 -3.35
C LYS A 73 -0.48 -11.65 -1.85
N VAL A 74 -1.39 -10.74 -1.46
CA VAL A 74 -1.68 -10.46 -0.04
C VAL A 74 -2.37 -11.65 0.62
N ALA A 75 -3.31 -12.31 -0.07
CA ALA A 75 -4.00 -13.48 0.45
C ALA A 75 -3.04 -14.67 0.70
N ASP A 76 -1.99 -14.78 -0.11
CA ASP A 76 -0.93 -15.77 0.10
C ASP A 76 0.02 -15.41 1.26
N ALA A 77 0.04 -14.15 1.68
CA ALA A 77 0.84 -13.71 2.83
C ALA A 77 0.13 -14.09 4.14
N LYS A 78 0.90 -14.55 5.12
CA LYS A 78 0.37 -14.95 6.44
C LYS A 78 0.16 -13.73 7.34
N LEU A 79 -0.76 -12.85 6.94
CA LEU A 79 -1.15 -11.71 7.76
C LEU A 79 -1.97 -12.19 8.97
N ALA A 80 -1.61 -11.70 10.16
CA ALA A 80 -2.23 -12.10 11.44
C ALA A 80 -3.36 -11.17 11.92
N GLY A 81 -3.82 -10.27 11.04
CA GLY A 81 -4.82 -9.24 11.33
C GLY A 81 -6.27 -9.72 11.21
#